data_AF-A0A1H5AMX6-F1
#
_entry.id   AF-A0A1H5AMX6-F1
#
_cell.length_a   1.000
_cell.length_b   1.000
_cell.length_c   1.000
_cell.angle_alpha   90.00
_cell.angle_beta   90.00
_cell.angle_gamma   90.00
#
_symmetry.space_group_name_H-M   'P 1'
#
loop_
_entity.id
_entity.type
_entity.pdbx_description
1 polymer ?
#
loop_
_entity_poly.entity_id
_entity_poly.type
_entity_poly.pdbx_seq_one_letter_code
_entity_poly.pdbx_strand_id
1 'polypeptide(L)'
;MNDTVDYKLFEVPLLGRNIAASRTPRLQPSAIVEYSDMLSREVSAARWTTDPENGEPLNSAGQTIVQHLEHSLKTRPHWLLPTVLEDQADAVWLAEVPNLTVRGARHNQIEKNVGSKAAADILFKEEALRYGVTDPMSLQPGRKPGSDGTEKKPAANLSDNPWSVQYRGDATARAARIASIIKTGTRFAEGMAKAAGTTVGKPLSR
;
A
#
# COMPACT_ATOMS: atom_id res chain seq x y z
N MET A 1 -2.28 20.55 44.08
CA MET A 1 -2.81 20.10 42.78
C MET A 1 -2.01 20.84 41.74
N ASN A 2 -1.02 20.17 41.13
CA ASN A 2 -0.10 20.83 40.20
C ASN A 2 -0.73 20.88 38.81
N ASP A 3 -0.95 22.09 38.33
CA ASP A 3 -1.31 22.45 36.95
C ASP A 3 -0.18 22.17 35.94
N THR A 4 0.51 21.03 36.08
CA THR A 4 1.30 20.45 34.99
C THR A 4 0.34 19.65 34.10
N VAL A 5 -0.61 20.36 33.50
CA VAL A 5 -1.56 19.79 32.54
C VAL A 5 -0.76 19.17 31.40
N ASP A 6 -0.81 17.85 31.27
CA ASP A 6 -0.90 17.06 30.03
C ASP A 6 -0.02 17.39 28.80
N TYR A 7 1.03 18.21 28.90
CA TYR A 7 1.93 18.52 27.78
C TYR A 7 2.60 17.26 27.22
N LYS A 8 2.82 16.24 28.05
CA LYS A 8 3.35 14.93 27.63
C LYS A 8 2.44 14.21 26.64
N LEU A 9 1.12 14.39 26.71
CA LEU A 9 0.18 13.73 25.78
C LEU A 9 0.23 14.39 24.40
N PHE A 10 0.44 15.71 24.34
CA PHE A 10 0.62 16.42 23.07
C PHE A 10 1.93 16.03 22.36
N GLU A 11 2.91 15.48 23.09
CA GLU A 11 4.16 14.98 22.52
C GLU A 11 4.06 13.55 21.97
N VAL A 12 2.99 12.80 22.26
CA VAL A 12 2.80 11.41 21.79
C VAL A 12 3.00 11.25 20.28
N PRO A 13 2.48 12.13 19.39
CA PRO A 13 2.72 12.01 17.96
C PRO A 13 4.20 12.18 17.60
N LEU A 14 4.89 13.14 18.24
CA LEU A 14 6.31 13.39 18.01
C LEU A 14 7.17 12.21 18.52
N LEU A 15 6.89 11.71 19.72
CA LEU A 15 7.55 10.56 20.31
C LEU A 15 7.34 9.30 19.45
N GLY A 16 6.10 9.05 19.02
CA GLY A 16 5.77 7.94 18.14
C GLY A 16 6.45 8.03 16.79
N ARG A 17 6.55 9.24 16.20
CA ARG A 17 7.30 9.47 14.96
C ARG A 17 8.77 9.12 15.11
N ASN A 18 9.40 9.55 16.23
CA ASN A 18 10.82 9.27 16.49
C ASN A 18 11.06 7.77 16.72
N ILE A 19 10.17 7.11 17.47
CA ILE A 19 10.22 5.66 17.68
C ILE A 19 10.09 4.91 16.35
N ALA A 20 9.10 5.28 15.53
CA ALA A 20 8.89 4.72 14.20
C ALA A 20 10.11 4.92 13.28
N ALA A 21 10.73 6.10 13.31
CA ALA A 21 11.94 6.40 12.53
C ALA A 21 13.18 5.60 12.98
N SER A 22 13.27 5.28 14.28
CA SER A 22 14.35 4.50 14.88
C SER A 22 14.17 2.98 14.77
N ARG A 23 13.01 2.51 14.31
CA ARG A 23 12.66 1.08 14.27
C ARG A 23 13.52 0.30 13.27
N THR A 24 13.87 -0.94 13.64
CA THR A 24 14.56 -1.90 12.76
C THR A 24 13.86 -3.26 12.77
N PRO A 25 13.32 -3.80 11.66
CA PRO A 25 13.50 -3.35 10.28
C PRO A 25 12.87 -1.97 10.02
N ARG A 26 13.47 -1.22 9.07
CA ARG A 26 13.08 0.16 8.79
C ARG A 26 11.64 0.21 8.25
N LEU A 27 10.93 1.27 8.61
CA LEU A 27 9.60 1.57 8.07
C LEU A 27 9.71 2.42 6.81
N GLN A 28 8.73 2.30 5.92
CA GLN A 28 8.60 3.22 4.79
C GLN A 28 8.47 4.67 5.29
N PRO A 29 9.05 5.66 4.59
CA PRO A 29 8.93 7.06 4.99
C PRO A 29 7.47 7.53 5.13
N SER A 30 6.59 7.03 4.27
CA SER A 30 5.14 7.25 4.34
C SER A 30 4.52 6.69 5.62
N ALA A 31 4.93 5.50 6.05
CA ALA A 31 4.43 4.85 7.26
C ALA A 31 4.78 5.62 8.53
N ILE A 32 5.96 6.25 8.58
CA ILE A 32 6.38 7.09 9.73
C ILE A 32 5.45 8.31 9.87
N VAL A 33 5.11 8.95 8.75
CA VAL A 33 4.18 10.09 8.73
C VAL A 33 2.76 9.64 9.05
N GLU A 34 2.29 8.56 8.40
CA GLU A 34 0.95 8.02 8.62
C GLU A 34 0.74 7.59 10.08
N TYR A 35 1.74 6.98 10.71
CA TYR A 35 1.69 6.62 12.12
C TYR A 35 1.62 7.86 13.03
N SER A 36 2.39 8.90 12.75
CA SER A 36 2.32 10.18 13.47
C SER A 36 0.93 10.82 13.36
N ASP A 37 0.34 10.82 12.16
CA ASP A 37 -1.00 11.37 11.93
C ASP A 37 -2.07 10.56 12.66
N MET A 38 -1.91 9.23 12.71
CA MET A 38 -2.81 8.34 13.45
C MET A 38 -2.78 8.65 14.95
N LEU A 39 -1.59 8.76 15.54
CA LEU A 39 -1.43 9.14 16.93
C LEU A 39 -2.01 10.52 17.23
N SER A 40 -1.82 11.49 16.34
CA SER A 40 -2.41 12.83 16.49
C SER A 40 -3.94 12.78 16.58
N ARG A 41 -4.60 11.97 15.73
CA ARG A 41 -6.05 11.78 15.78
C ARG A 41 -6.50 11.08 17.07
N GLU A 42 -5.74 10.11 17.54
CA GLU A 42 -6.07 9.38 18.77
C GLU A 42 -5.92 10.24 20.03
N VAL A 43 -4.87 11.06 20.11
CA VAL A 43 -4.70 12.05 21.18
C VAL A 43 -5.84 13.06 21.15
N SER A 44 -6.19 13.58 19.98
CA SER A 44 -7.34 14.50 19.82
C SER A 44 -8.67 13.86 20.24
N ALA A 45 -8.79 12.53 20.11
CA ALA A 45 -9.94 11.76 20.54
C ALA A 45 -9.87 11.30 22.01
N ALA A 46 -8.91 11.83 22.80
CA ALA A 46 -8.68 11.47 24.20
C ALA A 46 -8.49 9.97 24.43
N ARG A 47 -7.89 9.25 23.47
CA ARG A 47 -7.57 7.81 23.58
C ARG A 47 -6.24 7.54 24.28
N TRP A 48 -5.54 8.58 24.69
CA TRP A 48 -4.25 8.48 25.37
C TRP A 48 -4.37 9.11 26.76
N THR A 49 -3.83 8.42 27.75
CA THR A 49 -3.81 8.81 29.15
C THR A 49 -2.40 8.72 29.69
N THR A 50 -2.10 9.47 30.74
CA THR A 50 -0.80 9.38 31.42
C THR A 50 -0.90 8.33 32.54
N ASP A 51 0.02 7.38 32.56
CA ASP A 51 0.14 6.40 33.63
C ASP A 51 0.47 7.11 34.96
N PRO A 52 -0.30 6.90 36.03
CA PRO A 52 -0.06 7.54 37.32
C PRO A 52 1.24 7.09 38.03
N GLU A 53 1.81 5.92 37.69
CA GLU A 53 2.98 5.37 38.38
C GLU A 53 4.31 5.84 37.77
N ASN A 54 4.42 5.85 36.44
CA ASN A 54 5.66 6.16 35.72
C ASN A 54 5.56 7.44 34.85
N GLY A 55 4.35 8.00 34.68
CA GLY A 55 4.13 9.19 33.88
C GLY A 55 4.33 9.00 32.37
N GLU A 56 4.29 7.75 31.88
CA GLU A 56 4.35 7.40 30.47
C GLU A 56 2.96 7.48 29.80
N PRO A 57 2.90 7.80 28.51
CA PRO A 57 1.65 7.78 27.76
C PRO A 57 1.20 6.34 27.44
N LEU A 58 -0.03 6.03 27.84
CA LEU A 58 -0.72 4.78 27.56
C LEU A 58 -1.94 5.03 26.69
N ASN A 59 -2.18 4.16 25.71
CA ASN A 59 -3.43 4.21 24.95
C ASN A 59 -4.59 3.60 25.76
N SER A 60 -5.81 3.74 25.25
CA SER A 60 -7.04 3.22 25.86
C SER A 60 -7.07 1.69 26.03
N ALA A 61 -6.19 0.96 25.35
CA ALA A 61 -6.00 -0.48 25.50
C ALA A 61 -4.86 -0.84 26.47
N GLY A 62 -4.30 0.14 27.19
CA GLY A 62 -3.19 -0.05 28.12
C GLY A 62 -1.83 -0.28 27.45
N GLN A 63 -1.68 0.11 26.18
CA GLN A 63 -0.45 -0.09 25.42
C GLN A 63 0.44 1.16 25.49
N THR A 64 1.75 0.95 25.66
CA THR A 64 2.74 2.01 25.45
C THR A 64 2.84 2.37 23.96
N ILE A 65 3.47 3.50 23.63
CA ILE A 65 3.68 3.91 22.22
C ILE A 65 4.39 2.80 21.42
N VAL A 66 5.39 2.16 22.01
CA VAL A 66 6.14 1.05 21.35
C VAL A 66 5.22 -0.14 21.09
N GLN A 67 4.43 -0.55 22.09
CA GLN A 67 3.49 -1.67 21.93
C GLN A 67 2.40 -1.35 20.91
N HIS A 68 1.94 -0.11 20.87
CA HIS A 68 0.97 0.36 19.89
C HIS A 68 1.54 0.33 18.46
N LEU A 69 2.80 0.72 18.28
CA LEU A 69 3.50 0.60 16.99
C LEU A 69 3.60 -0.87 16.56
N GLU A 70 4.00 -1.78 17.44
CA GLU A 70 4.07 -3.22 17.13
C GLU A 70 2.71 -3.79 16.73
N HIS A 71 1.65 -3.40 17.43
CA HIS A 71 0.28 -3.78 17.08
C HIS A 71 -0.12 -3.25 15.69
N SER A 72 0.23 -2.00 15.39
CA SER A 72 -0.04 -1.36 14.10
C SER A 72 0.71 -2.06 12.96
N LEU A 73 1.96 -2.47 13.17
CA LEU A 73 2.76 -3.17 12.15
C LEU A 73 2.21 -4.56 11.84
N LYS A 74 1.65 -5.27 12.83
CA LYS A 74 0.98 -6.56 12.61
C LYS A 74 -0.23 -6.43 11.68
N THR A 75 -0.98 -5.35 11.79
CA THR A 75 -2.17 -5.10 10.96
C THR A 75 -1.84 -4.41 9.63
N ARG A 76 -0.66 -3.78 9.52
CA ARG A 76 -0.21 -3.01 8.35
C ARG A 76 1.17 -3.49 7.86
N PRO A 77 1.27 -4.70 7.29
CA PRO A 77 2.56 -5.26 6.85
C PRO A 77 3.23 -4.46 5.73
N HIS A 78 2.46 -3.70 4.95
CA HIS A 78 2.97 -2.84 3.87
C HIS A 78 3.81 -1.65 4.39
N TRP A 79 3.80 -1.37 5.70
CA TRP A 79 4.62 -0.33 6.30
C TRP A 79 6.09 -0.70 6.44
N LEU A 80 6.42 -2.00 6.41
CA LEU A 80 7.79 -2.46 6.53
C LEU A 80 8.52 -2.26 5.19
N LEU A 81 9.72 -1.67 5.22
CA LEU A 81 10.60 -1.72 4.06
C LEU A 81 11.15 -3.15 3.92
N PRO A 82 11.11 -3.74 2.72
CA PRO A 82 11.94 -4.89 2.42
C PRO A 82 13.40 -4.51 2.67
N THR A 83 14.00 -5.04 3.73
CA THR A 83 15.45 -5.12 3.82
C THR A 83 15.91 -6.10 2.75
N VAL A 84 16.18 -5.58 1.55
CA VAL A 84 16.94 -6.32 0.55
C VAL A 84 18.37 -6.36 1.05
N LEU A 85 18.79 -7.50 1.60
CA LEU A 85 20.21 -7.81 1.76
C LEU A 85 20.75 -8.01 0.34
N GLU A 86 21.17 -6.93 -0.33
CA GLU A 86 21.56 -6.92 -1.76
C GLU A 86 22.64 -7.96 -2.08
N ASP A 87 23.63 -8.14 -1.20
CA ASP A 87 24.72 -9.11 -1.42
C ASP A 87 24.23 -10.56 -1.50
N GLN A 88 23.16 -10.91 -0.78
CA GLN A 88 22.59 -12.25 -0.80
C GLN A 88 21.54 -12.42 -1.89
N ALA A 89 20.91 -11.33 -2.34
CA ALA A 89 19.96 -11.36 -3.45
C ALA A 89 20.69 -11.60 -4.77
N ASP A 90 21.82 -10.91 -5.01
CA ASP A 90 22.66 -11.13 -6.20
C ASP A 90 23.07 -12.61 -6.31
N ALA A 91 23.51 -13.22 -5.21
CA ALA A 91 23.89 -14.64 -5.17
C ALA A 91 22.74 -15.61 -5.48
N VAL A 92 21.49 -15.24 -5.19
CA VAL A 92 20.30 -16.07 -5.41
C VAL A 92 19.78 -15.92 -6.83
N TRP A 93 19.75 -14.69 -7.36
CA TRP A 93 19.10 -14.36 -8.62
C TRP A 93 20.04 -14.37 -9.84
N LEU A 94 21.34 -14.11 -9.63
CA LEU A 94 22.37 -14.11 -10.68
C LEU A 94 23.19 -15.41 -10.73
N ALA A 95 22.81 -16.44 -9.98
CA ALA A 95 23.49 -17.74 -10.02
C ALA A 95 23.51 -18.32 -11.44
N GLU A 96 24.69 -18.80 -11.89
CA GLU A 96 24.87 -19.40 -13.22
C GLU A 96 23.91 -20.56 -13.50
N VAL A 97 23.55 -21.31 -12.44
CA VAL A 97 22.52 -22.35 -12.47
C VAL A 97 21.39 -21.95 -11.51
N PRO A 98 20.17 -21.68 -12.02
CA PRO A 98 19.01 -21.40 -11.18
C PRO A 98 18.74 -22.54 -10.19
N ASN A 99 18.68 -22.24 -8.89
CA ASN A 99 18.54 -23.24 -7.84
C ASN A 99 17.36 -22.92 -6.92
N LEU A 100 16.33 -23.77 -6.95
CA LEU A 100 15.11 -23.63 -6.12
C LEU A 100 15.39 -23.74 -4.62
N THR A 101 16.40 -24.52 -4.22
CA THR A 101 16.78 -24.66 -2.81
C THR A 101 17.34 -23.36 -2.26
N VAL A 102 18.14 -22.66 -3.05
CA VAL A 102 18.74 -21.36 -2.68
C VAL A 102 17.66 -20.27 -2.62
N ARG A 103 16.69 -20.31 -3.54
CA ARG A 103 15.50 -19.44 -3.53
C ARG A 103 14.60 -19.70 -2.31
N GLY A 104 14.37 -20.96 -1.96
CA GLY A 104 13.63 -21.34 -0.76
C GLY A 104 14.34 -20.92 0.53
N ALA A 105 15.67 -21.02 0.58
CA ALA A 105 16.46 -20.52 1.70
C ALA A 105 16.35 -18.98 1.83
N ARG A 106 16.37 -18.25 0.71
CA ARG A 106 16.17 -16.80 0.67
C ARG A 106 14.79 -16.40 1.19
N HIS A 107 13.74 -17.08 0.74
CA HIS A 107 12.38 -16.83 1.22
C HIS A 107 12.25 -17.06 2.73
N ASN A 108 12.76 -18.18 3.25
CA ASN A 108 12.78 -18.47 4.69
C ASN A 108 13.56 -17.42 5.50
N GLN A 109 14.63 -16.85 4.92
CA GLN A 109 15.41 -15.81 5.57
C GLN A 109 14.65 -14.48 5.62
N ILE A 110 13.95 -14.12 4.54
CA ILE A 110 13.05 -12.96 4.52
C ILE A 110 11.92 -13.15 5.54
N GLU A 111 11.33 -14.35 5.61
CA GLU A 111 10.28 -14.68 6.58
C GLU A 111 10.77 -14.53 8.02
N LYS A 112 11.96 -15.04 8.35
CA LYS A 112 12.56 -14.88 9.69
C LYS A 112 12.79 -13.41 10.05
N ASN A 113 13.20 -12.58 9.10
CA ASN A 113 13.49 -11.16 9.34
C ASN A 113 12.22 -10.33 9.54
N VAL A 114 11.14 -10.68 8.83
CA VAL A 114 9.91 -9.89 8.78
C VAL A 114 8.88 -10.40 9.78
N GLY A 115 9.00 -11.65 10.23
CA GLY A 115 8.10 -12.26 11.23
C GLY A 115 6.67 -12.49 10.73
N SER A 116 6.42 -12.32 9.43
CA SER A 116 5.12 -12.54 8.80
C SER A 116 5.29 -13.16 7.43
N LYS A 117 4.66 -14.33 7.22
CA LYS A 117 4.70 -15.07 5.95
C LYS A 117 4.11 -14.27 4.79
N ALA A 118 2.97 -13.61 5.02
CA ALA A 118 2.31 -12.81 3.98
C ALA A 118 3.17 -11.63 3.52
N ALA A 119 3.89 -11.00 4.46
CA ALA A 119 4.84 -9.96 4.13
C ALA A 119 6.05 -10.55 3.39
N ALA A 120 6.58 -11.70 3.85
CA ALA A 120 7.69 -12.37 3.19
C ALA A 120 7.41 -12.74 1.72
N ASP A 121 6.20 -13.22 1.42
CA ASP A 121 5.78 -13.54 0.05
C ASP A 121 5.77 -12.31 -0.87
N ILE A 122 5.29 -11.17 -0.37
CA ILE A 122 5.28 -9.91 -1.12
C ILE A 122 6.72 -9.45 -1.38
N LEU A 123 7.56 -9.43 -0.35
CA LEU A 123 8.93 -8.94 -0.45
C LEU A 123 9.78 -9.85 -1.34
N PHE A 124 9.56 -11.17 -1.28
CA PHE A 124 10.25 -12.13 -2.15
C PHE A 124 9.85 -11.96 -3.63
N LYS A 125 8.57 -11.70 -3.91
CA LYS A 125 8.09 -11.36 -5.26
C LYS A 125 8.65 -10.03 -5.76
N GLU A 126 8.65 -9.01 -4.91
CA GLU A 126 9.23 -7.71 -5.26
C GLU A 126 10.74 -7.81 -5.51
N GLU A 127 11.46 -8.60 -4.71
CA GLU A 127 12.88 -8.87 -4.92
C GLU A 127 13.08 -9.55 -6.29
N ALA A 128 12.38 -10.64 -6.58
CA ALA A 128 12.46 -11.33 -7.87
C ALA A 128 12.17 -10.41 -9.08
N LEU A 129 11.15 -9.54 -8.95
CA LEU A 129 10.79 -8.58 -9.99
C LEU A 129 11.90 -7.57 -10.29
N ARG A 130 12.69 -7.15 -9.28
CA ARG A 130 13.85 -6.27 -9.50
C ARG A 130 14.90 -6.90 -10.40
N TYR A 131 15.01 -8.23 -10.35
CA TYR A 131 15.91 -9.02 -11.20
C TYR A 131 15.22 -9.52 -12.49
N GLY A 132 14.02 -9.03 -12.81
CA GLY A 132 13.29 -9.41 -14.03
C GLY A 132 12.64 -10.80 -14.00
N VAL A 133 12.57 -11.43 -12.82
CA VAL A 133 11.93 -12.74 -12.64
C VAL A 133 10.44 -12.54 -12.35
N THR A 134 9.57 -13.11 -13.18
CA THR A 134 8.10 -12.95 -13.06
C THR A 134 7.50 -13.90 -12.05
N ASP A 135 8.04 -15.11 -11.93
CA ASP A 135 7.68 -16.08 -10.92
C ASP A 135 8.90 -16.43 -10.05
N PRO A 136 8.93 -16.01 -8.77
CA PRO A 136 10.07 -16.23 -7.89
C PRO A 136 10.39 -17.70 -7.65
N MET A 137 9.42 -18.63 -7.77
CA MET A 137 9.65 -20.07 -7.58
C MET A 137 9.85 -20.84 -8.89
N SER A 138 10.18 -20.14 -9.97
CA SER A 138 10.57 -20.74 -11.25
C SER A 138 12.09 -20.99 -11.35
N LEU A 139 12.54 -21.64 -12.41
CA LEU A 139 13.97 -21.72 -12.78
C LEU A 139 14.40 -20.57 -13.71
N GLN A 140 13.59 -19.52 -13.84
CA GLN A 140 13.92 -18.38 -14.70
C GLN A 140 15.16 -17.65 -14.16
N PRO A 141 16.25 -17.50 -14.93
CA PRO A 141 17.43 -16.75 -14.50
C PRO A 141 17.09 -15.26 -14.36
N GLY A 142 17.64 -14.61 -13.32
CA GLY A 142 17.51 -13.17 -13.10
C GLY A 142 18.60 -12.39 -13.83
N ARG A 143 18.44 -11.06 -13.90
CA ARG A 143 19.44 -10.12 -14.40
C ARG A 143 19.71 -9.03 -13.37
N LYS A 144 20.90 -8.45 -13.38
CA LYS A 144 21.28 -7.46 -12.37
C LYS A 144 20.42 -6.20 -12.54
N PRO A 145 19.83 -5.66 -11.46
CA PRO A 145 19.04 -4.44 -11.55
C PRO A 145 19.89 -3.30 -12.12
N GLY A 146 19.48 -2.73 -13.26
CA GLY A 146 20.16 -1.62 -13.90
C GLY A 146 21.31 -1.97 -14.87
N SER A 147 21.58 -3.25 -15.15
CA SER A 147 22.64 -3.65 -16.10
C SER A 147 22.22 -3.64 -17.58
N ASP A 148 20.91 -3.62 -17.87
CA ASP A 148 20.40 -3.55 -19.24
C ASP A 148 19.83 -2.16 -19.55
N GLY A 149 20.46 -1.46 -20.49
CA GLY A 149 19.91 -0.26 -21.08
C GLY A 149 18.52 -0.53 -21.65
N THR A 150 17.50 0.12 -21.11
CA THR A 150 16.19 0.28 -21.76
C THR A 150 15.51 -1.02 -22.23
N GLU A 151 15.32 -2.02 -21.37
CA GLU A 151 14.14 -2.87 -21.55
C GLU A 151 12.91 -2.07 -21.10
N LYS A 152 12.29 -1.37 -22.07
CA LYS A 152 10.96 -0.80 -21.93
C LYS A 152 10.08 -1.91 -21.37
N LYS A 153 9.57 -1.73 -20.14
CA LYS A 153 8.40 -2.49 -19.65
C LYS A 153 7.43 -2.61 -20.82
N PRO A 154 6.87 -3.80 -21.13
CA PRO A 154 5.77 -3.86 -22.09
C PRO A 154 4.75 -2.82 -21.62
N ALA A 155 4.46 -1.84 -22.47
CA ALA A 155 3.59 -0.74 -22.09
C ALA A 155 2.32 -1.39 -21.53
N ALA A 156 2.01 -1.12 -20.25
CA ALA A 156 0.78 -1.61 -19.63
C ALA A 156 -0.35 -1.30 -20.61
N ASN A 157 -1.24 -2.26 -20.87
CA ASN A 157 -2.28 -2.11 -21.88
C ASN A 157 -3.13 -0.88 -21.51
N LEU A 158 -2.85 0.26 -22.15
CA LEU A 158 -3.41 1.55 -21.78
C LEU A 158 -4.92 1.59 -22.12
N SER A 159 -5.44 0.57 -22.80
CA SER A 159 -6.84 0.34 -23.13
C SER A 159 -7.76 0.21 -21.91
N ASP A 160 -7.24 -0.12 -20.73
CA ASP A 160 -8.03 -0.29 -19.50
C ASP A 160 -7.91 0.89 -18.53
N ASN A 161 -6.97 1.80 -18.78
CA ASN A 161 -6.75 2.97 -17.94
C ASN A 161 -7.69 4.12 -18.38
N PRO A 162 -8.67 4.53 -17.55
CA PRO A 162 -9.67 5.54 -17.92
C PRO A 162 -9.08 6.94 -18.20
N TRP A 163 -7.83 7.18 -17.77
CA TRP A 163 -7.13 8.43 -17.98
C TRP A 163 -6.17 8.42 -19.17
N SER A 164 -5.99 7.28 -19.86
CA SER A 164 -5.09 7.19 -21.01
C SER A 164 -5.71 7.79 -22.28
N VAL A 165 -4.86 8.27 -23.19
CA VAL A 165 -5.30 8.77 -24.51
C VAL A 165 -5.93 7.65 -25.34
N GLN A 166 -5.39 6.43 -25.25
CA GLN A 166 -5.91 5.26 -25.95
C GLN A 166 -7.29 4.83 -25.44
N TYR A 167 -7.55 4.93 -24.14
CA TYR A 167 -8.86 4.68 -23.56
C TYR A 167 -9.86 5.76 -23.98
N ARG A 168 -9.48 7.05 -23.90
CA ARG A 168 -10.37 8.18 -24.19
C ARG A 168 -10.85 8.23 -25.65
N GLY A 169 -10.03 7.74 -26.58
CA GLY A 169 -10.30 7.82 -28.02
C GLY A 169 -10.23 9.26 -28.55
N ASP A 170 -10.48 9.42 -29.85
CA ASP A 170 -10.60 10.73 -30.50
C ASP A 170 -11.91 11.45 -30.11
N ALA A 171 -12.04 12.72 -30.50
CA ALA A 171 -13.21 13.54 -30.16
C ALA A 171 -14.54 12.92 -30.66
N THR A 172 -14.49 12.20 -31.78
CA THR A 172 -15.61 11.47 -32.38
C THR A 172 -16.00 10.23 -31.59
N ALA A 173 -15.05 9.41 -31.14
CA ALA A 173 -15.30 8.25 -30.28
C ALA A 173 -15.80 8.69 -28.89
N ARG A 174 -15.28 9.80 -28.37
CA ARG A 174 -15.76 10.40 -27.13
C ARG A 174 -17.22 10.87 -27.27
N ALA A 175 -17.57 11.55 -28.37
CA ALA A 175 -18.94 11.96 -28.64
C ALA A 175 -19.89 10.76 -28.78
N ALA A 176 -19.46 9.69 -29.46
CA ALA A 176 -20.24 8.46 -29.60
C ALA A 176 -20.50 7.76 -28.26
N ARG A 177 -19.50 7.71 -27.35
CA ARG A 177 -19.67 7.16 -26.00
C ARG A 177 -20.57 8.02 -25.12
N ILE A 178 -20.42 9.35 -25.17
CA ILE A 178 -21.32 10.25 -24.45
C ILE A 178 -22.75 10.08 -24.96
N ALA A 179 -22.95 10.00 -26.28
CA ALA A 179 -24.26 9.75 -26.89
C ALA A 179 -24.84 8.38 -26.51
N SER A 180 -24.02 7.32 -26.43
CA SER A 180 -24.48 5.99 -26.02
C SER A 180 -24.87 5.94 -24.55
N ILE A 181 -24.13 6.61 -23.66
CA ILE A 181 -24.48 6.74 -22.24
C ILE A 181 -25.78 7.51 -22.08
N ILE A 182 -25.95 8.63 -22.78
CA ILE A 182 -27.19 9.42 -22.74
C ILE A 182 -28.37 8.58 -23.25
N LYS A 183 -28.22 7.87 -24.38
CA LYS A 183 -29.27 7.00 -24.96
C LYS A 183 -29.62 5.81 -24.07
N THR A 184 -28.64 5.28 -23.33
CA THR A 184 -28.86 4.19 -22.37
C THR A 184 -29.55 4.71 -21.11
N GLY A 185 -29.11 5.87 -20.60
CA GLY A 185 -29.72 6.54 -19.45
C GLY A 185 -31.18 6.95 -19.71
N THR A 186 -31.51 7.42 -20.91
CA THR A 186 -32.90 7.72 -21.29
C THR A 186 -33.76 6.47 -21.41
N ARG A 187 -33.26 5.38 -22.01
CA ARG A 187 -33.98 4.10 -22.03
C ARG A 187 -34.19 3.50 -20.64
N PHE A 188 -33.20 3.64 -19.76
CA PHE A 188 -33.31 3.18 -18.39
C PHE A 188 -34.33 4.03 -17.61
N ALA A 189 -34.32 5.35 -17.79
CA ALA A 189 -35.32 6.25 -17.22
C ALA A 189 -36.74 5.97 -17.77
N GLU A 190 -36.89 5.72 -19.07
CA GLU A 190 -38.16 5.29 -19.69
C GLU A 190 -38.63 3.94 -19.12
N GLY A 191 -37.72 2.98 -18.93
CA GLY A 191 -38.02 1.68 -18.33
C GLY A 191 -38.48 1.80 -16.88
N MET A 192 -37.83 2.64 -16.08
CA MET A 192 -38.22 2.90 -14.69
C MET A 192 -39.52 3.69 -14.59
N ALA A 193 -39.73 4.70 -15.44
CA ALA A 193 -40.99 5.44 -15.47
C ALA A 193 -42.17 4.54 -15.86
N LYS A 194 -41.98 3.68 -16.88
CA LYS A 194 -42.98 2.67 -17.27
C LYS A 194 -43.27 1.67 -16.14
N ALA A 195 -42.24 1.24 -15.40
CA ALA A 195 -42.40 0.39 -14.23
C ALA A 195 -43.11 1.11 -13.05
N ALA A 196 -42.92 2.42 -12.93
CA ALA A 196 -43.54 3.28 -11.92
C ALA A 196 -44.89 3.88 -12.36
N GLY A 197 -45.46 3.45 -13.50
CA GLY A 197 -46.75 3.94 -14.00
C GLY A 197 -46.78 5.41 -14.44
N THR A 198 -45.61 6.02 -14.67
CA THR A 198 -45.45 7.43 -15.05
C THR A 198 -44.79 7.53 -16.44
N THR A 199 -45.05 8.61 -17.18
CA THR A 199 -44.41 8.84 -18.49
C THR A 199 -43.32 9.90 -18.37
N VAL A 200 -42.11 9.61 -18.87
CA VAL A 200 -41.06 10.63 -18.99
C VAL A 200 -41.46 11.57 -20.13
N GLY A 201 -41.53 12.88 -19.85
CA GLY A 201 -41.83 13.90 -20.85
C GLY A 201 -40.85 13.84 -22.03
N LYS A 202 -41.34 14.16 -23.24
CA LYS A 202 -40.58 14.07 -24.50
C LYS A 202 -39.21 14.75 -24.37
N PRO A 203 -38.12 14.14 -24.90
CA PRO A 203 -36.84 14.82 -24.99
C PRO A 203 -36.94 16.03 -25.92
N LEU A 204 -36.24 17.11 -25.58
CA LEU A 204 -36.12 18.31 -26.42
C LEU A 204 -35.59 17.92 -27.80
N SER A 205 -36.40 18.13 -28.84
CA SER A 205 -36.02 17.93 -30.23
C SER A 205 -34.96 18.96 -30.63
N ARG A 206 -33.87 18.49 -31.25
CA ARG A 206 -33.09 19.28 -32.21
C ARG A 206 -33.40 18.78 -33.60
#